data_AF-A0A7S2YXX9-F1
#
_entry.id   AF-A0A7S2YXX9-F1
#
_cell.length_a   1.000
_cell.length_b   1.000
_cell.length_c   1.000
_cell.angle_alpha   90.00
_cell.angle_beta   90.00
_cell.angle_gamma   90.00
#
_symmetry.space_group_name_H-M   'P 1'
#
loop_
_entity.id
_entity.type
_entity.pdbx_description
1 polymer ?
#
loop_
_entity_poly.entity_id
_entity_poly.type
_entity_poly.pdbx_seq_one_letter_code
_entity_poly.pdbx_strand_id
1 'polypeptide(L)'
;EAAESPSNYVIYLSKTGERLKNMKEVAKHVASLKTDVVLCGEVHTNTASHDAELHLLMALQQTSSSLKNPLALSLEMFETDVQSVVDAYIAGLATELDLMRDARPWPTYFQSYHALVSFCKRHRMRVIAANAPRRIV
;
A
#
# COMPACT_ATOMS: atom_id res chain seq x y z
N GLU A 1 8.49 26.45 3.63
CA GLU A 1 8.87 25.46 2.62
C GLU A 1 9.62 24.35 3.35
N ALA A 2 8.93 23.27 3.71
CA ALA A 2 9.56 22.19 4.48
C ALA A 2 10.31 21.30 3.50
N ALA A 3 11.65 21.24 3.64
CA ALA A 3 12.49 20.33 2.89
C ALA A 3 12.00 18.89 3.11
N GLU A 4 11.62 18.20 2.03
CA GLU A 4 11.39 16.75 2.06
C GLU A 4 12.69 16.10 2.59
N SER A 5 12.57 15.29 3.65
CA SER A 5 13.71 14.48 4.11
C SER A 5 14.29 13.69 2.92
N PRO A 6 15.62 13.50 2.84
CA PRO A 6 16.21 12.74 1.75
C PRO A 6 15.62 11.33 1.76
N SER A 7 14.81 11.03 0.76
CA SER A 7 14.29 9.69 0.52
C SER A 7 15.44 8.78 0.10
N ASN A 8 15.49 7.56 0.64
CA ASN A 8 16.53 6.56 0.36
C ASN A 8 16.43 5.94 -1.05
N TYR A 9 15.70 6.57 -1.97
CA TYR A 9 15.44 6.07 -3.31
C TYR A 9 15.37 7.22 -4.32
N VAL A 10 15.60 6.88 -5.59
CA VAL A 10 15.42 7.77 -6.74
C VAL A 10 14.43 7.11 -7.70
N ILE A 11 13.58 7.93 -8.32
CA ILE A 11 12.47 7.46 -9.15
C ILE A 11 12.73 7.87 -10.60
N TYR A 12 12.55 6.93 -11.51
CA TYR A 12 12.70 7.15 -12.94
C TYR A 12 11.48 6.61 -13.69
N LEU A 13 11.07 7.31 -14.74
CA LEU A 13 10.16 6.78 -15.75
C LEU A 13 10.95 5.84 -16.66
N SER A 14 10.64 4.54 -16.63
CA SER A 14 11.39 3.51 -17.38
C SER A 14 11.42 3.75 -18.89
N LYS A 15 10.37 4.36 -19.45
CA LYS A 15 10.28 4.63 -20.90
C LYS A 15 11.17 5.77 -21.38
N THR A 16 11.37 6.79 -20.55
CA THR A 16 12.04 8.04 -20.95
C THR A 16 13.38 8.24 -20.25
N GLY A 17 13.63 7.53 -19.15
CA GLY A 17 14.74 7.79 -18.25
C GLY A 17 14.58 9.09 -17.45
N GLU A 18 13.44 9.76 -17.56
CA GLU A 18 13.15 11.00 -16.84
C GLU A 18 13.15 10.72 -15.33
N ARG A 19 13.93 11.49 -14.58
CA ARG A 19 13.94 11.44 -13.12
C ARG A 19 12.78 12.24 -12.56
N LEU A 20 11.95 11.59 -11.75
CA LEU A 20 10.90 12.25 -10.99
C LEU A 20 11.42 12.71 -9.64
N LYS A 21 10.94 13.86 -9.16
CA LYS A 21 11.44 14.52 -7.95
C LYS A 21 10.91 13.89 -6.67
N ASN A 22 9.66 13.45 -6.66
CA ASN A 22 8.99 12.88 -5.49
C ASN A 22 7.75 12.05 -5.88
N MET A 23 7.12 11.42 -4.89
CA MET A 23 5.92 10.58 -5.12
C MET A 23 4.69 11.35 -5.60
N LYS A 24 4.63 12.67 -5.41
CA LYS A 24 3.52 13.47 -5.96
C LYS A 24 3.59 13.52 -7.49
N GLU A 25 4.79 13.61 -8.06
CA GLU A 25 4.96 13.52 -9.51
C GLU A 25 4.60 12.13 -10.04
N VAL A 26 4.95 11.06 -9.30
CA VAL A 26 4.53 9.69 -9.64
C VAL A 26 3.01 9.56 -9.62
N ALA A 27 2.34 10.03 -8.57
CA ALA A 27 0.89 9.97 -8.45
C ALA A 27 0.17 10.74 -9.57
N LYS A 28 0.69 11.92 -9.96
CA LYS A 28 0.19 12.68 -11.12
C LYS A 28 0.38 11.92 -12.43
N HIS A 29 1.55 11.29 -12.61
CA HIS A 29 1.82 10.49 -13.80
C HIS A 29 0.83 9.32 -13.89
N VAL A 30 0.69 8.53 -12.81
CA VAL A 30 -0.29 7.43 -12.69
C VAL A 30 -1.71 7.90 -13.02
N ALA A 31 -2.14 9.02 -12.43
CA ALA A 31 -3.47 9.58 -12.69
C ALA A 31 -3.67 9.96 -14.17
N SER A 32 -2.63 10.41 -14.87
CA SER A 32 -2.70 10.76 -16.29
C SER A 32 -2.84 9.55 -17.22
N LEU A 33 -2.39 8.36 -16.77
CA LEU A 33 -2.49 7.11 -17.53
C LEU A 33 -3.90 6.53 -17.58
N LYS A 34 -4.83 7.00 -16.72
CA LYS A 34 -6.21 6.50 -16.62
C LYS A 34 -6.28 4.96 -16.43
N THR A 35 -5.40 4.42 -15.60
CA THR A 35 -5.39 3.01 -15.22
C THR A 35 -6.30 2.74 -14.02
N ASP A 36 -6.88 1.55 -13.98
CA ASP A 36 -7.67 1.07 -12.83
C ASP A 36 -6.78 0.36 -11.78
N VAL A 37 -5.62 -0.17 -12.19
CA VAL A 37 -4.72 -0.94 -11.34
C VAL A 37 -3.28 -0.44 -11.48
N VAL A 38 -2.60 -0.33 -10.34
CA VAL A 38 -1.17 -0.04 -10.25
C VAL A 38 -0.53 -1.19 -9.49
N LEU A 39 0.44 -1.86 -10.12
CA LEU A 39 1.21 -2.92 -9.49
C LEU A 39 2.48 -2.31 -8.89
N CYS A 40 2.73 -2.57 -7.61
CA CYS A 40 3.99 -2.24 -6.96
C CYS A 40 4.71 -3.55 -6.65
N GLY A 41 5.87 -3.75 -7.29
CA GLY A 41 6.73 -4.90 -7.02
C GLY A 41 7.83 -4.52 -6.05
N GLU A 42 8.17 -5.44 -5.15
CA GLU A 42 9.13 -5.20 -4.08
C GLU A 42 10.11 -6.35 -3.88
N VAL A 43 11.17 -6.07 -3.11
CA VAL A 43 11.99 -7.08 -2.46
C VAL A 43 11.62 -7.05 -0.99
N HIS A 44 10.97 -8.10 -0.47
CA HIS A 44 10.34 -8.09 0.86
C HIS A 44 11.26 -7.68 2.02
N THR A 45 12.57 -7.88 1.89
CA THR A 45 13.56 -7.53 2.92
C THR A 45 14.11 -6.11 2.80
N ASN A 46 13.70 -5.33 1.80
CA ASN A 46 14.22 -4.00 1.53
C ASN A 46 13.32 -2.93 2.16
N THR A 47 13.79 -2.31 3.23
CA THR A 47 13.07 -1.24 3.94
C THR A 47 12.80 -0.01 3.07
N ALA A 48 13.70 0.33 2.14
CA ALA A 48 13.49 1.46 1.25
C ALA A 48 12.34 1.23 0.26
N SER A 49 12.04 -0.03 -0.10
CA SER A 49 10.85 -0.38 -0.89
C SER A 49 9.58 -0.11 -0.10
N HIS A 50 9.49 -0.61 1.14
CA HIS A 50 8.35 -0.39 2.04
C HIS A 50 8.06 1.11 2.28
N ASP A 51 9.12 1.92 2.48
CA ASP A 51 9.01 3.36 2.62
C ASP A 51 8.47 4.03 1.33
N ALA A 52 8.97 3.61 0.18
CA ALA A 52 8.53 4.13 -1.12
C ALA A 52 7.07 3.81 -1.40
N GLU A 53 6.61 2.61 -1.04
CA GLU A 53 5.23 2.16 -1.15
C GLU A 53 4.29 2.99 -0.28
N LEU A 54 4.66 3.25 0.97
CA LEU A 54 3.89 4.10 1.86
C LEU A 54 3.76 5.51 1.30
N HIS A 55 4.86 6.11 0.85
CA HIS A 55 4.85 7.44 0.25
C HIS A 55 4.02 7.49 -1.05
N LEU A 56 4.09 6.44 -1.87
CA LEU A 56 3.27 6.33 -3.08
C LEU A 56 1.78 6.23 -2.72
N LEU A 57 1.40 5.37 -1.78
CA LEU A 57 0.02 5.22 -1.31
C LEU A 57 -0.54 6.54 -0.79
N MET A 58 0.24 7.27 0.02
CA MET A 58 -0.12 8.60 0.52
C MET A 58 -0.31 9.61 -0.60
N ALA A 59 0.62 9.67 -1.57
CA ALA A 59 0.55 10.60 -2.68
C ALA A 59 -0.64 10.28 -3.62
N LEU A 60 -0.91 9.00 -3.86
CA LEU A 60 -2.06 8.54 -4.61
C LEU A 60 -3.35 8.92 -3.88
N GLN A 61 -3.47 8.65 -2.58
CA GLN A 61 -4.66 9.01 -1.80
C GLN A 61 -4.98 10.51 -1.89
N GLN A 62 -3.96 11.38 -1.79
CA GLN A 62 -4.13 12.83 -1.90
C GLN A 62 -4.61 13.25 -3.29
N THR A 63 -4.07 12.62 -4.33
CA THR A 63 -4.43 12.89 -5.74
C THR A 63 -5.76 12.22 -6.13
N SER A 64 -6.21 11.23 -5.35
CA SER A 64 -7.38 10.40 -5.63
C SER A 64 -8.72 11.08 -5.38
N SER A 65 -8.73 12.29 -4.84
CA SER A 65 -9.95 13.09 -4.65
C SER A 65 -10.77 13.27 -5.95
N SER A 66 -10.12 13.09 -7.11
CA SER A 66 -10.71 13.18 -8.44
C SER A 66 -11.00 11.82 -9.10
N LEU A 67 -10.69 10.70 -8.45
CA LEU A 67 -10.95 9.36 -8.99
C LEU A 67 -12.44 9.03 -8.86
N LYS A 68 -12.97 8.31 -9.87
CA LYS A 68 -14.36 7.82 -9.86
C LYS A 68 -14.62 6.83 -8.73
N ASN A 69 -13.60 6.06 -8.35
CA ASN A 69 -13.68 5.03 -7.33
C ASN A 69 -12.70 5.33 -6.20
N PRO A 70 -13.05 5.04 -4.94
CA PRO A 70 -12.11 5.15 -3.83
C PRO A 70 -10.88 4.25 -4.05
N LEU A 71 -9.70 4.78 -3.74
CA LEU A 71 -8.45 4.02 -3.76
C LEU A 71 -8.47 2.90 -2.72
N ALA A 72 -8.04 1.70 -3.11
CA ALA A 72 -7.85 0.55 -2.23
C ALA A 72 -6.40 0.05 -2.31
N LEU A 73 -5.92 -0.54 -1.22
CA LEU A 73 -4.62 -1.21 -1.16
C LEU A 73 -4.83 -2.72 -1.24
N SER A 74 -4.08 -3.42 -2.09
CA SER A 74 -4.11 -4.89 -2.18
C SER A 74 -2.77 -5.44 -1.69
N LEU A 75 -2.78 -6.45 -0.83
CA LEU A 75 -1.58 -6.99 -0.20
C LEU A 75 -1.50 -8.52 -0.35
N GLU A 76 -0.37 -9.01 -0.85
CA GLU A 76 0.00 -10.43 -0.91
C GLU A 76 0.19 -11.07 0.48
N MET A 77 0.38 -10.23 1.50
CA MET A 77 0.70 -10.69 2.85
C MET A 77 -0.53 -11.23 3.60
N PHE A 78 -1.72 -11.07 3.02
CA PHE A 78 -2.99 -11.59 3.54
C PHE A 78 -3.63 -12.55 2.53
N GLU A 79 -4.13 -13.66 3.04
CA GLU A 79 -4.85 -14.68 2.26
C GLU A 79 -6.30 -14.25 2.00
N THR A 80 -6.86 -14.56 0.83
CA THR A 80 -8.22 -14.12 0.45
C THR A 80 -9.32 -14.60 1.41
N ASP A 81 -9.11 -15.73 2.09
CA ASP A 81 -10.09 -16.31 3.01
C ASP A 81 -10.18 -15.59 4.37
N VAL A 82 -9.26 -14.66 4.66
CA VAL A 82 -9.29 -13.82 5.88
C VAL A 82 -9.79 -12.40 5.63
N GLN A 83 -10.34 -12.11 4.44
CA GLN A 83 -10.81 -10.77 4.08
C GLN A 83 -11.78 -10.16 5.11
N SER A 84 -12.65 -10.98 5.72
CA SER A 84 -13.59 -10.51 6.75
C SER A 84 -12.89 -9.96 8.00
N VAL A 85 -11.77 -10.57 8.40
CA VAL A 85 -10.95 -10.12 9.54
C VAL A 85 -10.26 -8.79 9.20
N VAL A 86 -9.71 -8.69 7.98
CA VAL A 86 -9.07 -7.46 7.48
C VAL A 86 -10.09 -6.32 7.42
N ASP A 87 -11.27 -6.56 6.84
CA ASP A 87 -12.35 -5.59 6.75
C ASP A 87 -12.81 -5.13 8.15
N ALA A 88 -12.97 -6.05 9.12
CA ALA A 88 -13.32 -5.72 10.49
C ALA A 88 -12.25 -4.85 11.18
N TYR A 89 -10.96 -5.15 10.97
CA TYR A 89 -9.86 -4.35 11.53
C TYR A 89 -9.83 -2.93 10.95
N ILE A 90 -9.98 -2.79 9.62
CA ILE A 90 -10.04 -1.49 8.94
C ILE A 90 -11.26 -0.69 9.40
N ALA A 91 -12.40 -1.35 9.64
CA ALA A 91 -13.62 -0.72 10.15
C ALA A 91 -13.54 -0.34 11.64
N GLY A 92 -12.48 -0.75 12.37
CA GLY A 92 -12.34 -0.53 13.81
C GLY A 92 -13.19 -1.46 14.68
N LEU A 93 -13.73 -2.53 14.09
CA LEU A 93 -14.52 -3.56 14.77
C LEU A 93 -13.66 -4.68 15.37
N ALA A 94 -12.39 -4.78 14.94
CA ALA A 94 -11.41 -5.71 15.46
C ALA A 94 -10.15 -4.98 15.94
N THR A 95 -9.50 -5.52 16.98
CA THR A 95 -8.23 -5.00 17.48
C THR A 95 -7.07 -5.42 16.58
N GLU A 96 -5.89 -4.82 16.76
CA GLU A 96 -4.68 -5.30 16.06
C GLU A 96 -4.30 -6.71 16.51
N LEU A 97 -4.55 -7.05 17.78
CA LEU A 97 -4.34 -8.40 18.27
C LEU A 97 -5.22 -9.42 17.54
N ASP A 98 -6.50 -9.08 17.29
CA ASP A 98 -7.41 -9.92 16.51
C ASP A 98 -6.93 -10.08 15.07
N LEU A 99 -6.46 -8.99 14.43
CA LEU A 99 -5.87 -9.06 13.09
C LEU A 99 -4.67 -10.02 13.06
N MET A 100 -3.72 -9.88 14.00
CA MET A 100 -2.52 -10.71 14.04
C MET A 100 -2.85 -12.18 14.31
N ARG A 101 -3.87 -12.47 15.12
CA ARG A 101 -4.32 -13.83 15.42
C ARG A 101 -5.06 -14.46 14.25
N ASP A 102 -6.04 -13.76 13.70
CA ASP A 102 -7.05 -14.37 12.82
C ASP A 102 -6.76 -14.18 11.34
N ALA A 103 -6.07 -13.09 10.94
CA ALA A 103 -5.70 -12.84 9.55
C ALA A 103 -4.35 -13.46 9.13
N ARG A 104 -3.60 -14.02 10.09
CA ARG A 104 -2.34 -14.75 9.86
C ARG A 104 -1.37 -14.01 8.91
N PRO A 105 -1.08 -12.71 9.13
CA PRO A 105 -0.13 -12.00 8.29
C PRO A 105 1.26 -12.62 8.39
N TRP A 106 2.15 -12.23 7.49
CA TRP A 106 3.54 -12.70 7.52
C TRP A 106 4.28 -12.25 8.79
N PRO A 107 5.30 -12.99 9.26
CA PRO A 107 6.04 -12.67 10.48
C PRO A 107 6.66 -11.27 10.52
N THR A 108 6.97 -10.69 9.36
CA THR A 108 7.57 -9.34 9.22
C THR A 108 6.54 -8.21 9.17
N TYR A 109 5.27 -8.50 9.48
CA TYR A 109 4.17 -7.53 9.38
C TYR A 109 4.48 -6.18 10.02
N PHE A 110 4.96 -6.18 11.26
CA PHE A 110 5.21 -4.94 12.01
C PHE A 110 6.32 -4.10 11.40
N GLN A 111 7.35 -4.73 10.84
CA GLN A 111 8.48 -4.03 10.24
C GLN A 111 8.16 -3.53 8.83
N SER A 112 7.41 -4.30 8.04
CA SER A 112 7.24 -4.09 6.61
C SER A 112 5.91 -3.46 6.22
N TYR A 113 4.79 -3.91 6.80
CA TYR A 113 3.45 -3.65 6.25
C TYR A 113 2.52 -2.91 7.20
N HIS A 114 2.83 -2.88 8.50
CA HIS A 114 1.99 -2.24 9.51
C HIS A 114 1.76 -0.75 9.20
N ALA A 115 2.76 -0.03 8.68
CA ALA A 115 2.60 1.38 8.33
C ALA A 115 1.56 1.61 7.22
N LEU A 116 1.57 0.75 6.18
CA LEU A 116 0.60 0.77 5.08
C LEU A 116 -0.82 0.47 5.59
N VAL A 117 -0.98 -0.62 6.34
CA VAL A 117 -2.31 -1.02 6.84
C VAL A 117 -2.85 -0.01 7.86
N SER A 118 -2.01 0.52 8.74
CA SER A 118 -2.36 1.58 9.67
C SER A 118 -2.79 2.87 8.96
N PHE A 119 -2.11 3.23 7.87
CA PHE A 119 -2.53 4.35 7.02
C PHE A 119 -3.93 4.10 6.45
N CYS A 120 -4.17 2.93 5.87
CA CYS A 120 -5.49 2.58 5.34
C CYS A 120 -6.58 2.63 6.42
N LYS A 121 -6.32 2.09 7.63
CA LYS A 121 -7.26 2.12 8.76
C LYS A 121 -7.62 3.56 9.14
N ARG A 122 -6.64 4.45 9.31
CA ARG A 122 -6.87 5.87 9.66
C ARG A 122 -7.71 6.60 8.61
N HIS A 123 -7.53 6.26 7.34
CA HIS A 123 -8.23 6.89 6.22
C HIS A 123 -9.48 6.12 5.76
N ARG A 124 -9.88 5.05 6.46
CA ARG A 124 -10.96 4.13 6.08
C ARG A 124 -10.84 3.63 4.63
N MET A 125 -9.61 3.44 4.16
CA MET A 125 -9.32 2.87 2.85
C MET A 125 -9.42 1.35 2.92
N ARG A 126 -10.05 0.74 1.91
CA ARG A 126 -10.16 -0.72 1.83
C ARG A 126 -8.78 -1.35 1.67
N VAL A 127 -8.52 -2.40 2.43
CA VAL A 127 -7.37 -3.29 2.25
C VAL A 127 -7.89 -4.63 1.73
N ILE A 128 -7.36 -5.09 0.60
CA ILE A 128 -7.76 -6.32 -0.07
C ILE A 128 -6.68 -7.37 0.20
N ALA A 129 -7.09 -8.51 0.73
CA ALA A 129 -6.25 -9.68 0.90
C ALA A 129 -6.14 -10.43 -0.42
N ALA A 130 -4.93 -10.52 -0.97
CA ALA A 130 -4.72 -10.89 -2.38
C ALA A 130 -4.23 -12.32 -2.59
N ASN A 131 -3.70 -12.97 -1.54
CA ASN A 131 -2.96 -14.22 -1.71
C ASN A 131 -3.85 -15.45 -1.66
N ALA A 132 -3.47 -16.50 -2.37
CA ALA A 132 -4.16 -17.77 -2.30
C ALA A 132 -4.03 -18.36 -0.89
N PRO A 133 -5.10 -18.95 -0.31
CA PRO A 133 -5.01 -19.60 0.98
C PRO A 133 -4.01 -20.77 0.98
N ARG A 134 -3.13 -20.86 1.98
CA ARG A 134 -2.11 -21.93 2.07
C ARG A 134 -2.64 -23.36 1.97
N ARG A 135 -3.90 -23.60 2.32
CA ARG A 135 -4.51 -24.93 2.26
C ARG A 135 -4.77 -25.44 0.83
N ILE A 136 -4.70 -24.58 -0.19
CA ILE A 136 -4.99 -24.91 -1.59
C ILE A 136 -3.77 -24.78 -2.52
N VAL A 137 -2.59 -24.44 -1.98
CA VAL A 137 -1.32 -24.28 -2.72
C VAL A 137 -0.27 -25.28 -2.26
#